data_AF-A0A8T4NM06-F1
#
_entry.id   AF-A0A8T4NM06-F1
#
_cell.length_a   1.000
_cell.length_b   1.000
_cell.length_c   1.000
_cell.angle_alpha   90.00
_cell.angle_beta   90.00
_cell.angle_gamma   90.00
#
_symmetry.space_group_name_H-M   'P 1'
#
loop_
_entity.id
_entity.type
_entity.pdbx_description
1 polymer ?
#
loop_
_entity_poly.entity_id
_entity_poly.type
_entity_poly.pdbx_seq_one_letter_code
_entity_poly.pdbx_strand_id
1 'polypeptide(L)'
;MSKHKEEKYLVCYYIVEENLPKWIKRQQIIVKEVIRKIKKDSYNIGESDEGSFLYPQDKQKAEKLFIKSSLTVDKTNFITELQIIQKEQEFKLIRFIEQRVEKVIPIKDIDTELKSKLFTYTNNISDSITIASGIQQHNKEHLILLTSDKKDWRRENLELAVNENSKLAEKYKKIPEIKYIQDI
;
A
#
# COMPACT_ATOMS: atom_id res chain seq x y z
N MET A 1 12.76 4.99 33.35
CA MET A 1 12.69 4.60 31.92
C MET A 1 11.28 4.85 31.43
N SER A 2 11.12 5.79 30.50
CA SER A 2 9.86 6.09 29.84
C SER A 2 9.31 4.80 29.19
N LYS A 3 8.18 4.31 29.67
CA LYS A 3 7.35 3.33 28.96
C LYS A 3 6.81 4.05 27.72
N HIS A 4 7.54 4.03 26.62
CA HIS A 4 6.94 4.37 25.33
C HIS A 4 5.78 3.39 25.13
N LYS A 5 4.54 3.86 25.31
CA LYS A 5 3.37 3.14 24.81
C LYS A 5 3.68 2.85 23.36
N GLU A 6 3.69 1.58 22.98
CA GLU A 6 3.85 1.19 21.59
C GLU A 6 2.73 1.85 20.80
N GLU A 7 3.07 2.89 20.03
CA GLU A 7 2.11 3.64 19.23
C GLU A 7 1.49 2.68 18.22
N LYS A 8 0.15 2.59 18.23
CA LYS A 8 -0.59 1.84 17.23
C LYS A 8 -0.86 2.73 16.03
N TYR A 9 -0.64 2.20 14.84
CA TYR A 9 -0.98 2.81 13.57
C TYR A 9 -2.41 2.45 13.20
N LEU A 10 -3.21 3.45 12.84
CA LEU A 10 -4.55 3.21 12.33
C LEU A 10 -4.51 3.06 10.82
N VAL A 11 -5.08 1.96 10.32
CA VAL A 11 -5.08 1.63 8.90
C VAL A 11 -6.48 1.22 8.47
N CYS A 12 -6.91 1.65 7.29
CA CYS A 12 -8.19 1.22 6.72
C CYS A 12 -8.20 -0.29 6.46
N TYR A 13 -9.32 -0.98 6.74
CA TYR A 13 -9.48 -2.41 6.43
C TYR A 13 -9.10 -2.74 4.98
N TYR A 14 -9.44 -1.87 4.04
CA TYR A 14 -9.12 -2.05 2.61
C TYR A 14 -7.62 -2.21 2.33
N ILE A 15 -6.76 -1.44 3.02
CA ILE A 15 -5.31 -1.56 2.83
C ILE A 15 -4.84 -2.97 3.25
N VAL A 16 -5.30 -3.44 4.40
CA VAL A 16 -4.84 -4.70 4.99
C VAL A 16 -5.42 -5.92 4.26
N GLU A 17 -6.68 -5.84 3.82
CA GLU A 17 -7.40 -6.99 3.26
C GLU A 17 -7.31 -7.07 1.74
N GLU A 18 -7.09 -5.93 1.05
CA GLU A 18 -7.06 -5.89 -0.42
C GLU A 18 -5.69 -5.47 -0.97
N ASN A 19 -5.17 -4.29 -0.59
CA ASN A 19 -3.95 -3.77 -1.22
C ASN A 19 -2.71 -4.57 -0.85
N LEU A 20 -2.55 -4.85 0.44
CA LEU A 20 -1.32 -5.46 0.92
C LEU A 20 -1.15 -6.91 0.44
N PRO A 21 -2.18 -7.77 0.45
CA PRO A 21 -2.05 -9.12 -0.12
C PRO A 21 -1.70 -9.09 -1.61
N LYS A 22 -2.30 -8.16 -2.38
CA LYS A 22 -1.96 -7.98 -3.81
C LYS A 22 -0.52 -7.54 -3.99
N TRP A 23 -0.03 -6.62 -3.15
CA TRP A 23 1.36 -6.17 -3.18
C TRP A 23 2.34 -7.30 -2.83
N ILE A 24 2.07 -8.07 -1.77
CA ILE A 24 2.88 -9.23 -1.37
C ILE A 24 2.96 -10.23 -2.52
N LYS A 25 1.80 -10.60 -3.10
CA LYS A 25 1.74 -11.52 -4.25
C LYS A 25 2.59 -11.03 -5.43
N ARG A 26 2.54 -9.72 -5.75
CA ARG A 26 3.41 -9.12 -6.78
C ARG A 26 4.89 -9.27 -6.45
N GLN A 27 5.31 -9.06 -5.20
CA GLN A 27 6.70 -9.28 -4.80
C GLN A 27 7.13 -10.74 -4.95
N GLN A 28 6.24 -11.69 -4.64
CA GLN A 28 6.51 -13.12 -4.85
C GLN A 28 6.69 -13.45 -6.33
N ILE A 29 5.84 -12.90 -7.20
CA ILE A 29 5.93 -13.09 -8.66
C ILE A 29 7.27 -12.54 -9.17
N ILE A 30 7.68 -11.34 -8.75
CA ILE A 30 8.99 -10.75 -9.13
C ILE A 30 10.13 -11.73 -8.84
N VAL A 31 10.17 -12.32 -7.64
CA VAL A 31 11.22 -13.30 -7.28
C VAL A 31 11.15 -14.55 -8.15
N LYS A 32 9.96 -15.10 -8.41
CA LYS A 32 9.80 -16.26 -9.31
C LYS A 32 10.30 -15.96 -10.72
N GLU A 33 9.97 -14.80 -11.27
CA GLU A 33 10.41 -14.37 -12.60
C GLU A 33 11.93 -14.25 -12.70
N VAL A 34 12.57 -13.66 -11.68
CA VAL A 34 14.04 -13.58 -11.60
C VAL A 34 14.65 -14.98 -11.56
N ILE A 35 14.12 -15.89 -10.74
CA ILE A 35 14.62 -17.26 -10.65
C ILE A 35 14.48 -18.00 -11.99
N ARG A 36 13.35 -17.83 -12.70
CA ARG A 36 13.14 -18.42 -14.04
C ARG A 36 14.18 -17.90 -15.03
N LYS A 37 14.43 -16.59 -15.03
CA LYS A 37 15.45 -15.96 -15.88
C LYS A 37 16.86 -16.49 -15.59
N ILE A 38 17.24 -16.61 -14.31
CA ILE A 38 18.55 -17.16 -13.91
C ILE A 38 18.72 -18.62 -14.38
N LYS A 39 17.65 -19.42 -14.33
CA LYS A 39 17.68 -20.83 -14.73
C LYS A 39 17.62 -21.04 -16.25
N LYS A 40 17.08 -20.06 -16.99
CA LYS A 40 16.88 -20.12 -18.44
C LYS A 40 17.13 -18.74 -19.04
N ASP A 41 18.32 -18.53 -19.58
CA ASP A 41 18.71 -17.23 -20.15
C ASP A 41 17.79 -16.75 -21.29
N SER A 42 17.17 -17.67 -22.03
CA SER A 42 16.21 -17.33 -23.10
C SER A 42 14.81 -16.94 -22.60
N TYR A 43 14.54 -17.06 -21.30
CA TYR A 43 13.28 -16.61 -20.68
C TYR A 43 13.19 -15.09 -20.68
N ASN A 44 12.03 -14.48 -20.93
CA ASN A 44 11.82 -13.04 -20.74
C ASN A 44 11.02 -12.76 -19.48
N ILE A 45 11.45 -11.77 -18.70
CA ILE A 45 10.75 -11.37 -17.48
C ILE A 45 9.34 -10.88 -17.82
N GLY A 46 8.35 -11.49 -17.19
CA GLY A 46 6.93 -11.20 -17.39
C GLY A 46 6.27 -12.05 -18.48
N GLU A 47 6.96 -13.03 -19.08
CA GLU A 47 6.37 -13.89 -20.13
C GLU A 47 5.51 -15.03 -19.57
N SER A 48 5.59 -15.33 -18.27
CA SER A 48 4.70 -16.31 -17.64
C SER A 48 3.29 -15.78 -17.39
N ASP A 49 2.33 -16.69 -17.20
CA ASP A 49 0.95 -16.34 -16.82
C ASP A 49 0.90 -15.43 -15.59
N GLU A 50 1.64 -15.77 -14.53
CA GLU A 50 1.74 -14.93 -13.33
C GLU A 50 2.51 -13.63 -13.60
N GLY A 51 3.55 -13.67 -14.43
CA GLY A 51 4.37 -12.53 -14.80
C GLY A 51 3.63 -11.47 -15.62
N SER A 52 2.56 -11.86 -16.32
CA SER A 52 1.70 -10.96 -17.09
C SER A 52 1.03 -9.88 -16.22
N PHE A 53 0.83 -10.15 -14.92
CA PHE A 53 0.25 -9.22 -13.95
C PHE A 53 1.24 -8.17 -13.42
N LEU A 54 2.52 -8.26 -13.79
CA LEU A 54 3.53 -7.30 -13.34
C LEU A 54 3.42 -5.98 -14.09
N TYR A 55 3.44 -4.87 -13.34
CA TYR A 55 3.53 -3.54 -13.94
C TYR A 55 4.92 -3.29 -14.53
N PRO A 56 5.08 -2.30 -15.43
CA PRO A 56 6.39 -1.97 -15.99
C PRO A 56 7.48 -1.74 -14.95
N GLN A 57 7.15 -1.08 -13.82
CA GLN A 57 8.09 -0.84 -12.72
C GLN A 57 8.49 -2.13 -12.00
N ASP A 58 7.59 -3.10 -11.90
CA ASP A 58 7.87 -4.41 -11.31
C ASP A 58 8.83 -5.21 -12.22
N LYS A 59 8.61 -5.17 -13.53
CA LYS A 59 9.50 -5.79 -14.52
C LYS A 59 10.89 -5.16 -14.47
N GLN A 60 10.98 -3.84 -14.38
CA GLN A 60 12.26 -3.13 -14.18
C GLN A 60 12.95 -3.53 -12.87
N LYS A 61 12.20 -3.71 -11.78
CA LYS A 61 12.74 -4.21 -10.51
C LYS A 61 13.31 -5.62 -10.65
N ALA A 62 12.59 -6.51 -11.34
CA ALA A 62 13.04 -7.87 -11.62
C ALA A 62 14.31 -7.88 -12.48
N GLU A 63 14.38 -7.08 -13.55
CA GLU A 63 15.58 -6.90 -14.39
C GLU A 63 16.79 -6.45 -13.56
N LYS A 64 16.62 -5.47 -12.67
CA LYS A 64 17.69 -5.01 -11.77
C LYS A 64 18.19 -6.12 -10.84
N LEU A 65 17.30 -6.98 -10.34
CA LEU A 65 17.67 -8.13 -9.53
C LEU A 65 18.42 -9.19 -10.35
N PHE A 66 17.98 -9.45 -11.58
CA PHE A 66 18.68 -10.34 -12.50
C PHE A 66 20.09 -9.85 -12.83
N ILE A 67 20.28 -8.55 -13.11
CA ILE A 67 21.61 -7.96 -13.34
C ILE A 67 22.51 -8.12 -12.10
N LYS A 68 21.98 -7.94 -10.88
CA LYS A 68 22.76 -8.24 -9.66
C LYS A 68 23.15 -9.72 -9.59
N SER A 69 22.24 -10.60 -9.97
CA SER A 69 22.53 -12.03 -10.02
C SER A 69 23.64 -12.35 -11.02
N SER A 70 23.69 -11.69 -12.18
CA SER A 70 24.69 -11.97 -13.23
C SER A 70 26.13 -11.68 -12.75
N LEU A 71 26.29 -10.69 -11.88
CA LEU A 71 27.56 -10.33 -11.22
C LEU A 71 27.98 -11.29 -10.10
N THR A 72 27.11 -12.20 -9.68
CA THR A 72 27.39 -13.16 -8.59
C THR A 72 27.92 -14.47 -9.16
N VAL A 73 28.99 -15.03 -8.58
CA VAL A 73 29.58 -16.32 -9.03
C VAL A 73 28.64 -17.48 -8.68
N ASP A 74 28.16 -17.55 -7.44
CA ASP A 74 27.25 -18.60 -6.99
C ASP A 74 25.77 -18.19 -7.18
N LYS A 75 25.18 -18.65 -8.29
CA LYS A 75 23.75 -18.41 -8.58
C LYS A 75 22.82 -19.15 -7.62
N THR A 76 23.22 -20.32 -7.12
CA THR A 76 22.40 -21.14 -6.23
C THR A 76 22.25 -20.46 -4.88
N ASN A 77 23.36 -19.96 -4.32
CA ASN A 77 23.31 -19.17 -3.10
C ASN A 77 22.52 -17.86 -3.30
N PHE A 78 22.72 -17.15 -4.42
CA PHE A 78 21.94 -15.95 -4.72
C PHE A 78 20.42 -16.20 -4.74
N ILE A 79 19.97 -17.29 -5.39
CA ILE A 79 18.55 -17.68 -5.42
C ILE A 79 18.05 -17.95 -4.00
N THR A 80 18.84 -18.66 -3.21
CA THR A 80 18.48 -19.02 -1.83
C THR A 80 18.33 -17.78 -0.95
N GLU A 81 19.30 -16.87 -0.99
CA GLU A 81 19.25 -15.60 -0.27
C GLU A 81 18.04 -14.75 -0.69
N LEU A 82 17.76 -14.65 -1.98
CA LEU A 82 16.62 -13.89 -2.49
C LEU A 82 15.28 -14.42 -1.95
N GLN A 83 15.12 -15.74 -1.89
CA GLN A 83 13.93 -16.37 -1.32
C GLN A 83 13.83 -16.16 0.20
N ILE A 84 14.95 -16.24 0.92
CA ILE A 84 15.00 -15.98 2.36
C ILE A 84 14.59 -14.53 2.64
N ILE A 85 15.21 -13.56 1.97
CA ILE A 85 14.90 -12.12 2.12
C ILE A 85 13.42 -11.85 1.85
N GLN A 86 12.87 -12.44 0.79
CA GLN A 86 11.45 -12.28 0.45
C GLN A 86 10.52 -12.82 1.56
N LYS A 87 10.81 -14.01 2.08
CA LYS A 87 10.05 -14.59 3.22
C LYS A 87 10.19 -13.77 4.49
N GLU A 88 11.39 -13.29 4.80
CA GLU A 88 11.63 -12.44 5.97
C GLU A 88 10.88 -11.12 5.89
N GLN A 89 10.85 -10.49 4.71
CA GLN A 89 10.09 -9.25 4.49
C GLN A 89 8.59 -9.49 4.68
N GLU A 90 8.05 -10.57 4.12
CA GLU A 90 6.66 -10.97 4.29
C GLU A 90 6.33 -11.21 5.77
N PHE A 91 7.19 -11.93 6.49
CA PHE A 91 7.00 -12.20 7.91
C PHE A 91 7.09 -10.94 8.78
N LYS A 92 8.07 -10.07 8.53
CA LYS A 92 8.21 -8.78 9.23
C LYS A 92 6.99 -7.90 9.02
N LEU A 93 6.46 -7.88 7.80
CA LEU A 93 5.26 -7.13 7.45
C LEU A 93 4.02 -7.69 8.16
N ILE A 94 3.81 -9.00 8.14
CA ILE A 94 2.69 -9.65 8.85
C ILE A 94 2.75 -9.34 10.35
N ARG A 95 3.92 -9.53 10.99
CA ARG A 95 4.10 -9.19 12.40
C ARG A 95 3.83 -7.73 12.70
N PHE A 96 4.30 -6.82 11.84
CA PHE A 96 4.03 -5.39 11.99
C PHE A 96 2.53 -5.11 12.00
N ILE A 97 1.77 -5.70 11.08
CA ILE A 97 0.31 -5.53 11.05
C ILE A 97 -0.33 -6.06 12.33
N GLU A 98 0.01 -7.29 12.73
CA GLU A 98 -0.60 -7.94 13.90
C GLU A 98 -0.32 -7.20 15.22
N GLN A 99 0.88 -6.62 15.35
CA GLN A 99 1.33 -6.02 16.61
C GLN A 99 1.10 -4.52 16.68
N ARG A 100 1.17 -3.82 15.53
CA ARG A 100 1.24 -2.35 15.49
C ARG A 100 0.11 -1.72 14.70
N VAL A 101 -0.70 -2.47 13.97
CA VAL A 101 -1.80 -1.91 13.18
C VAL A 101 -3.14 -2.21 13.84
N GLU A 102 -3.91 -1.16 14.07
CA GLU A 102 -5.31 -1.27 14.43
C GLU A 102 -6.16 -0.85 13.23
N LYS A 103 -7.03 -1.76 12.80
CA LYS A 103 -7.85 -1.54 11.60
C LYS A 103 -9.05 -0.67 11.95
N VAL A 104 -9.29 0.38 11.16
CA VAL A 104 -10.43 1.28 11.34
C VAL A 104 -11.44 1.08 10.23
N ILE A 105 -12.72 1.03 10.62
CA ILE A 105 -13.93 0.95 9.78
C ILE A 105 -13.90 -0.22 8.77
N PRO A 106 -14.76 -1.24 8.93
CA PRO A 106 -14.89 -2.30 7.94
C PRO A 106 -15.24 -1.76 6.55
N ILE A 107 -14.72 -2.38 5.48
CA ILE A 107 -14.89 -1.90 4.08
C ILE A 107 -16.36 -1.64 3.74
N LYS A 108 -17.26 -2.53 4.19
CA LYS A 108 -18.71 -2.45 3.98
C LYS A 108 -19.39 -1.26 4.68
N ASP A 109 -18.76 -0.68 5.70
CA ASP A 109 -19.30 0.40 6.51
C ASP A 109 -18.73 1.77 6.09
N ILE A 110 -17.92 1.80 5.02
CA ILE A 110 -17.38 3.03 4.45
C ILE A 110 -18.48 3.74 3.66
N ASP A 111 -18.71 5.01 3.99
CA ASP A 111 -19.69 5.85 3.32
C ASP A 111 -19.44 5.94 1.81
N THR A 112 -20.35 5.36 1.04
CA THR A 112 -20.25 5.25 -0.41
C THR A 112 -20.37 6.60 -1.10
N GLU A 113 -21.11 7.55 -0.52
CA GLU A 113 -21.31 8.89 -1.09
C GLU A 113 -20.02 9.71 -0.93
N LEU A 114 -19.42 9.67 0.27
CA LEU A 114 -18.11 10.29 0.53
C LEU A 114 -17.03 9.69 -0.37
N LYS A 115 -16.92 8.35 -0.42
CA LYS A 115 -15.96 7.65 -1.29
C LYS A 115 -16.12 8.08 -2.75
N SER A 116 -17.35 8.16 -3.26
CA SER A 116 -17.59 8.53 -4.65
C SER A 116 -17.20 9.98 -4.95
N LYS A 117 -17.44 10.91 -4.02
CA LYS A 117 -16.96 12.30 -4.14
C LYS A 117 -15.44 12.38 -4.15
N LEU A 118 -14.77 11.67 -3.25
CA LEU A 118 -13.31 11.60 -3.20
C LEU A 118 -12.71 10.98 -4.47
N PHE A 119 -13.40 10.01 -5.09
CA PHE A 119 -12.97 9.42 -6.35
C PHE A 119 -12.88 10.44 -7.49
N THR A 120 -13.75 11.45 -7.52
CA THR A 120 -13.70 12.54 -8.51
C THR A 120 -12.38 13.30 -8.48
N TYR A 121 -11.75 13.44 -7.31
CA TYR A 121 -10.49 14.19 -7.15
C TYR A 121 -9.24 13.32 -7.18
N THR A 122 -9.33 12.09 -6.67
CA THR A 122 -8.19 11.16 -6.62
C THR A 122 -8.06 10.34 -7.90
N ASN A 123 -9.16 10.11 -8.62
CA ASN A 123 -9.26 9.17 -9.73
C ASN A 123 -8.69 7.78 -9.39
N ASN A 124 -8.74 7.40 -8.11
CA ASN A 124 -8.18 6.16 -7.58
C ASN A 124 -9.11 5.56 -6.51
N ILE A 125 -9.58 4.33 -6.76
CA ILE A 125 -10.50 3.62 -5.87
C ILE A 125 -9.86 3.33 -4.51
N SER A 126 -8.58 2.93 -4.51
CA SER A 126 -7.84 2.62 -3.29
C SER A 126 -7.69 3.86 -2.40
N ASP A 127 -7.31 4.99 -3.00
CA ASP A 127 -7.12 6.24 -2.27
C ASP A 127 -8.45 6.79 -1.76
N SER A 128 -9.48 6.83 -2.60
CA SER A 128 -10.81 7.29 -2.19
C SER A 128 -11.39 6.47 -1.03
N ILE A 129 -11.22 5.14 -1.02
CA ILE A 129 -11.63 4.29 0.10
C ILE A 129 -10.83 4.59 1.36
N THR A 130 -9.52 4.74 1.23
CA THR A 130 -8.63 4.99 2.38
C THR A 130 -8.89 6.35 3.01
N ILE A 131 -9.04 7.40 2.19
CA ILE A 131 -9.36 8.75 2.66
C ILE A 131 -10.77 8.79 3.27
N ALA A 132 -11.77 8.15 2.65
CA ALA A 132 -13.13 8.11 3.19
C ALA A 132 -13.16 7.46 4.58
N SER A 133 -12.47 6.33 4.75
CA SER A 133 -12.28 5.70 6.07
C SER A 133 -11.59 6.65 7.05
N GLY A 134 -10.55 7.34 6.60
CA GLY A 134 -9.82 8.33 7.40
C GLY A 134 -10.69 9.46 7.91
N ILE A 135 -11.49 10.09 7.04
CA ILE A 135 -12.42 11.17 7.39
C ILE A 135 -13.52 10.66 8.34
N GLN A 136 -14.12 9.51 8.03
CA GLN A 136 -15.20 8.93 8.84
C GLN A 136 -14.71 8.60 10.25
N GLN A 137 -13.48 8.08 10.40
CA GLN A 137 -12.91 7.79 11.71
C GLN A 137 -12.45 9.08 12.42
N HIS A 138 -11.90 10.06 11.70
CA HIS A 138 -11.51 11.36 12.27
C HIS A 138 -12.68 12.09 12.95
N ASN A 139 -13.90 11.89 12.44
CA ASN A 139 -15.11 12.48 13.04
C ASN A 139 -15.58 11.75 14.31
N LYS A 140 -15.02 10.58 14.64
CA LYS A 140 -15.24 9.85 15.91
C LYS A 140 -14.12 10.09 16.90
N GLU A 141 -12.88 10.10 16.43
CA GLU A 141 -11.66 10.32 17.22
C GLU A 141 -10.66 11.14 16.41
N HIS A 142 -9.86 11.99 17.04
CA HIS A 142 -8.94 12.84 16.28
C HIS A 142 -7.82 12.03 15.62
N LEU A 143 -7.77 12.05 14.29
CA LEU A 143 -6.73 11.39 13.48
C LEU A 143 -5.94 12.33 12.56
N ILE A 144 -4.73 11.92 12.22
CA ILE A 144 -3.89 12.51 11.18
C ILE A 144 -3.74 11.48 10.07
N LEU A 145 -3.97 11.87 8.82
CA LEU A 145 -3.68 11.05 7.65
C LEU A 145 -2.21 11.18 7.29
N LEU A 146 -1.55 10.06 7.06
CA LEU A 146 -0.16 10.01 6.62
C LEU A 146 -0.09 9.44 5.20
N THR A 147 0.58 10.12 4.28
CA THR A 147 0.71 9.66 2.89
C THR A 147 2.03 10.08 2.27
N SER A 148 2.51 9.34 1.27
CA SER A 148 3.60 9.81 0.38
C SER A 148 3.07 10.54 -0.85
N ASP A 149 1.76 10.56 -1.07
CA ASP A 149 1.15 11.18 -2.25
C ASP A 149 0.77 12.64 -1.97
N LYS A 150 1.65 13.56 -2.36
CA LYS A 150 1.40 15.01 -2.25
C LYS A 150 0.47 15.56 -3.32
N LYS A 151 0.25 14.80 -4.40
CA LYS A 151 -0.44 15.30 -5.58
C LYS A 151 -1.94 15.14 -5.43
N ASP A 152 -2.37 13.94 -5.02
CA ASP A 152 -3.79 13.59 -5.04
C ASP A 152 -4.44 13.73 -3.65
N TRP A 153 -3.67 13.53 -2.58
CA TRP A 153 -4.14 13.70 -1.20
C TRP A 153 -3.91 15.14 -0.70
N ARG A 154 -4.73 16.07 -1.18
CA ARG A 154 -4.69 17.48 -0.80
C ARG A 154 -5.84 17.86 0.12
N ARG A 155 -5.58 18.72 1.11
CA ARG A 155 -6.60 19.15 2.08
C ARG A 155 -7.79 19.79 1.38
N GLU A 156 -7.53 20.61 0.37
CA GLU A 156 -8.56 21.28 -0.42
C GLU A 156 -9.49 20.27 -1.12
N ASN A 157 -8.94 19.16 -1.64
CA ASN A 157 -9.75 18.11 -2.27
C ASN A 157 -10.67 17.41 -1.27
N LEU A 158 -10.20 17.17 -0.04
CA LEU A 158 -11.01 16.57 1.02
C LEU A 158 -12.13 17.52 1.46
N GLU A 159 -11.81 18.81 1.62
CA GLU A 159 -12.79 19.84 1.97
C GLU A 159 -13.85 19.99 0.89
N LEU A 160 -13.47 20.03 -0.39
CA LEU A 160 -14.42 20.08 -1.51
C LEU A 160 -15.31 18.83 -1.54
N ALA A 161 -14.73 17.63 -1.40
CA ALA A 161 -15.47 16.38 -1.43
C ALA A 161 -16.56 16.29 -0.34
N VAL A 162 -16.33 16.91 0.82
CA VAL A 162 -17.29 16.96 1.94
C VAL A 162 -18.27 18.13 1.79
N ASN A 163 -17.79 19.33 1.46
CA ASN A 163 -18.57 20.56 1.56
C ASN A 163 -19.49 20.81 0.36
N GLU A 164 -19.20 20.24 -0.81
CA GLU A 164 -20.09 20.36 -1.99
C GLU A 164 -21.41 19.59 -1.83
N ASN A 165 -21.54 18.77 -0.78
CA ASN A 165 -22.74 18.01 -0.49
C ASN A 165 -23.23 18.34 0.92
N SER A 166 -24.43 18.92 1.02
CA SER A 166 -25.00 19.35 2.30
C SER A 166 -25.13 18.21 3.33
N LYS A 167 -25.45 16.98 2.88
CA LYS A 167 -25.54 15.82 3.78
C LYS A 167 -24.17 15.40 4.30
N LEU A 168 -23.15 15.39 3.44
CA LEU A 168 -21.79 15.06 3.85
C LEU A 168 -21.21 16.13 4.77
N ALA A 169 -21.45 17.42 4.48
CA ALA A 169 -21.04 18.53 5.32
C ALA A 169 -21.66 18.48 6.73
N GLU A 170 -22.93 18.07 6.84
CA GLU A 170 -23.59 17.88 8.13
C GLU A 170 -22.99 16.70 8.90
N LYS A 171 -22.69 15.59 8.21
CA LYS A 171 -22.19 14.34 8.80
C LYS A 171 -20.71 14.41 9.19
N TYR A 172 -19.88 15.07 8.39
CA TYR A 172 -18.43 15.11 8.52
C TYR A 172 -17.93 16.54 8.76
N LYS A 173 -18.19 17.05 9.97
CA LYS A 173 -17.86 18.44 10.36
C LYS A 173 -16.36 18.71 10.48
N LYS A 174 -15.54 17.66 10.60
CA LYS A 174 -14.09 17.76 10.80
C LYS A 174 -13.36 17.06 9.66
N ILE A 175 -12.35 17.72 9.11
CA ILE A 175 -11.44 17.17 8.10
C ILE A 175 -10.10 16.89 8.78
N PRO A 176 -9.54 15.67 8.65
CA PRO A 176 -8.26 15.33 9.25
C PRO A 176 -7.12 16.17 8.66
N GLU A 177 -6.09 16.40 9.47
CA GLU A 177 -4.79 16.88 8.97
C GLU A 177 -4.17 15.81 8.06
N ILE A 178 -3.47 16.24 7.01
CA ILE A 178 -2.65 15.38 6.16
C ILE A 178 -1.19 15.72 6.41
N LYS A 179 -0.40 14.72 6.81
CA LYS A 179 1.06 14.79 6.88
C LYS A 179 1.66 13.98 5.74
N TYR A 180 2.73 14.51 5.17
CA TYR A 180 3.44 13.84 4.10
C TYR A 180 4.71 13.20 4.63
N ILE A 181 4.95 11.93 4.28
CA ILE A 181 6.10 11.16 4.76
C ILE A 181 7.42 11.85 4.38
N GLN A 182 7.45 12.59 3.27
CA GLN A 182 8.66 13.30 2.82
C GLN A 182 9.00 14.55 3.66
N ASP A 183 8.08 15.02 4.50
CA ASP A 183 8.22 16.24 5.30
C ASP A 183 8.44 15.95 6.80
N ILE A 184 8.58 14.67 7.16
CA ILE A 184 8.82 14.17 8.51
C ILE A 184 10.26 13.62 8.58
#